data_AF-A0A660YPT4-F1
#
_entry.id   AF-A0A660YPT4-F1
#
_cell.length_a   1.000
_cell.length_b   1.000
_cell.length_c   1.000
_cell.angle_alpha   90.00
_cell.angle_beta   90.00
_cell.angle_gamma   90.00
#
_symmetry.space_group_name_H-M   'P 1'
#
loop_
_entity.id
_entity.type
_entity.pdbx_description
1 polymer ?
#
loop_
_entity_poly.entity_id
_entity_poly.type
_entity_poly.pdbx_seq_one_letter_code
_entity_poly.pdbx_strand_id
1 'polypeptide(L)' 'KKGSGKAIIATSRKLLGIIYETLKNDWVFEDFPNFVIKTT' A
#
# COMPACT_ATOMS: atom_id res chain seq x y z
N LYS A 1 18.98 -0.60 19.31
CA LYS A 1 18.04 -1.31 18.40
C LYS A 1 16.55 -1.08 18.75
N LYS A 2 16.08 0.17 18.90
CA LYS A 2 14.65 0.48 19.20
C LYS A 2 13.84 1.00 17.99
N GLY A 3 14.46 1.14 16.81
CA GLY A 3 13.83 1.77 15.63
C GLY A 3 13.05 0.83 14.70
N SER A 4 13.48 -0.43 14.56
CA SER A 4 12.91 -1.33 13.54
C SER A 4 11.44 -1.67 13.79
N GLY A 5 11.06 -1.97 15.04
CA GLY A 5 9.67 -2.30 15.38
C GLY A 5 8.71 -1.15 15.06
N LYS A 6 9.09 0.09 15.37
CA LYS A 6 8.28 1.27 15.03
C LYS A 6 8.15 1.46 13.51
N ALA A 7 9.23 1.22 12.77
CA ALA A 7 9.23 1.31 11.31
C ALA A 7 8.31 0.24 10.68
N ILE A 8 8.38 -1.01 11.15
CA ILE A 8 7.50 -2.10 10.68
C ILE A 8 6.03 -1.72 10.89
N ILE A 9 5.67 -1.29 12.10
CA ILE A 9 4.28 -0.94 12.42
C ILE A 9 3.80 0.25 11.57
N ALA A 10 4.65 1.26 11.34
CA ALA A 10 4.32 2.39 10.49
C ALA A 10 4.07 1.95 9.03
N THR A 11 4.92 1.08 8.49
CA THR A 11 4.77 0.52 7.15
C THR A 11 3.50 -0.31 7.03
N SER A 12 3.19 -1.17 8.00
CA SER A 12 1.96 -1.98 8.00
C SER A 12 0.70 -1.11 7.97
N ARG A 13 0.66 -0.02 8.76
CA ARG A 13 -0.47 0.92 8.73
C ARG A 13 -0.64 1.60 7.38
N LYS A 14 0.47 2.03 6.77
CA LYS A 14 0.45 2.65 5.43
C LYS A 14 -0.05 1.68 4.38
N LEU A 15 0.42 0.42 4.42
CA LEU A 15 0.01 -0.61 3.47
C LEU A 15 -1.47 -0.95 3.59
N LEU A 16 -2.01 -1.04 4.81
CA LEU A 16 -3.45 -1.28 5.00
C LEU A 16 -4.31 -0.17 4.40
N GLY A 17 -3.88 1.09 4.50
CA GLY A 17 -4.56 2.22 3.84
C GLY A 17 -4.56 2.09 2.32
N ILE A 18 -3.44 1.67 1.73
CA ILE A 18 -3.35 1.42 0.28
C ILE A 18 -4.33 0.32 -0.13
N ILE A 19 -4.38 -0.80 0.61
CA ILE A 19 -5.31 -1.91 0.35
C ILE A 19 -6.76 -1.45 0.40
N TYR A 20 -7.13 -0.64 1.39
CA TYR A 20 -8.47 -0.09 1.52
C TYR A 20 -8.86 0.76 0.31
N GLU A 21 -8.00 1.70 -0.11
CA GLU A 21 -8.28 2.55 -1.27
C GLU A 21 -8.35 1.74 -2.57
N THR A 22 -7.53 0.70 -2.73
CA THR A 22 -7.64 -0.19 -3.91
C THR A 22 -8.98 -0.90 -3.98
N LEU A 23 -9.46 -1.44 -2.86
CA LEU A 23 -10.74 -2.16 -2.84
C LEU A 23 -11.92 -1.19 -3.01
N LYS A 24 -11.85 -0.01 -2.39
CA LYS A 24 -12.92 0.99 -2.43
C LYS A 24 -13.11 1.57 -3.84
N ASN A 25 -12.02 1.80 -4.56
CA ASN A 25 -12.05 2.44 -5.88
C ASN A 25 -11.95 1.43 -7.04
N ASP A 26 -12.02 0.13 -6.74
CA ASP A 26 -11.84 -0.98 -7.69
C ASP A 26 -10.57 -0.84 -8.54
N TRP A 27 -9.49 -0.39 -7.91
CA TRP A 27 -8.20 -0.20 -8.58
C TRP A 27 -7.43 -1.51 -8.66
N VAL A 28 -7.00 -1.84 -9.87
CA VAL A 28 -6.04 -2.91 -10.13
C VAL A 28 -4.72 -2.28 -10.53
N PHE A 29 -3.66 -2.58 -9.78
CA PHE A 29 -2.31 -2.15 -10.18
C PHE A 29 -1.78 -3.05 -11.28
N GLU A 30 -1.28 -2.44 -12.36
CA GLU A 30 -0.48 -3.12 -13.37
C GLU A 30 0.98 -3.29 -12.88
N ASP A 31 1.50 -2.27 -12.19
CA ASP A 31 2.80 -2.28 -11.52
C ASP A 31 2.68 -1.61 -10.15
N PHE A 32 2.69 -2.43 -9.09
CA PHE A 32 2.55 -1.95 -7.72
C PHE A 32 3.76 -1.14 -7.22
N PRO A 33 5.03 -1.59 -7.40
CA PRO A 33 6.20 -0.78 -7.07
C PRO A 33 6.22 0.62 -7.67
N ASN A 34 5.75 0.76 -8.92
CA ASN A 34 5.70 2.04 -9.63
C ASN A 34 4.33 2.77 -9.53
N PHE A 35 3.38 2.22 -8.76
CA PHE A 35 2.02 2.74 -8.59
C PHE A 35 1.28 2.99 -9.91
N VAL A 36 1.48 2.12 -10.91
CA VAL A 36 0.76 2.19 -12.20
C VAL A 36 -0.57 1.47 -12.07
N ILE A 37 -1.68 2.20 -12.23
CA ILE A 37 -3.04 1.65 -12.21
C ILE A 37 -3.40 1.21 -13.62
N LYS A 38 -4.01 0.02 -13.73
CA LYS A 38 -4.58 -0.48 -14.96
C LYS A 38 -5.80 0.34 -15.32
N THR A 39 -5.68 1.22 -16.30
CA THR A 39 -6.83 1.87 -16.93
C THR A 39 -7.40 0.88 -17.94
N THR A 40 -8.65 0.47 -17.76
CA THR A 40 -9.36 -0.37 -18.73
C THR A 40 -9.90 0.47 -19.87
#